data_AF-M3EWZ8-F1
#
_entry.id   AF-M3EWZ8-F1
#
_cell.length_a   1.000
_cell.length_b   1.000
_cell.length_c   1.000
_cell.angle_alpha   90.00
_cell.angle_beta   90.00
_cell.angle_gamma   90.00
#
_symmetry.space_group_name_H-M   'P 1'
#
loop_
_entity.id
_entity.type
_entity.pdbx_description
1 polymer ?
#
loop_
_entity_poly.entity_id
_entity_poly.type
_entity_poly.pdbx_seq_one_letter_code
_entity_poly.pdbx_strand_id
1 'polypeptide(L)'
;MMKNKNVIIKPVDENNWSDFETLFESKGGPHYCWCMAWRMTGEERKNNTTENRKKFIKQRVESKISIGILGYLNEEAIAWCSVAPRETYRSLGGDENLESVWSIVCFFVKKEYQGRGVVTTIIENAKDYAKKMEQNI
;
A
#
# COMPACT_ATOMS: atom_id res chain seq x y z
N MET A 1 5.13 -23.34 9.57
CA MET A 1 5.28 -22.01 8.95
C MET A 1 4.97 -20.97 10.02
N MET A 2 5.98 -20.27 10.53
CA MET A 2 5.79 -19.31 11.64
C MET A 2 5.17 -18.03 11.08
N LYS A 3 3.91 -17.76 11.41
CA LYS A 3 3.33 -16.41 11.28
C LYS A 3 4.15 -15.51 12.18
N ASN A 4 4.77 -14.46 11.64
CA ASN A 4 5.47 -13.47 12.44
C ASN A 4 4.40 -12.68 13.24
N LYS A 5 4.02 -13.21 14.42
CA LYS A 5 3.01 -12.64 15.33
C LYS A 5 3.38 -11.25 15.86
N ASN A 6 4.60 -10.79 15.60
CA ASN A 6 5.12 -9.51 16.07
C ASN A 6 5.01 -8.40 15.02
N VAL A 7 4.45 -8.67 13.83
CA VAL A 7 4.24 -7.62 12.83
C VAL A 7 2.88 -6.96 13.08
N ILE A 8 2.91 -5.69 13.45
CA ILE A 8 1.71 -4.87 13.67
C ILE A 8 1.31 -4.23 12.35
N ILE A 9 0.04 -4.30 12.00
CA ILE A 9 -0.49 -3.76 10.74
C ILE A 9 -1.23 -2.46 11.00
N LYS A 10 -0.90 -1.41 10.25
CA LYS A 10 -1.59 -0.11 10.31
C LYS A 10 -1.97 0.37 8.90
N PRO A 11 -3.17 0.92 8.68
CA PRO A 11 -3.49 1.65 7.46
C PRO A 11 -2.54 2.84 7.28
N VAL A 12 -2.23 3.21 6.05
CA VAL A 12 -1.53 4.49 5.82
C VAL A 12 -2.52 5.64 5.93
N ASP A 13 -2.17 6.63 6.75
CA ASP A 13 -2.91 7.87 6.96
C ASP A 13 -1.92 9.05 7.15
N GLU A 14 -2.45 10.23 7.47
CA GLU A 14 -1.64 11.43 7.70
C GLU A 14 -0.70 11.29 8.91
N ASN A 15 -1.07 10.50 9.92
CA ASN A 15 -0.31 10.36 11.16
C ASN A 15 0.95 9.50 11.00
N ASN A 16 0.96 8.61 10.01
CA ASN A 16 2.11 7.73 9.74
C ASN A 16 2.72 7.92 8.35
N TRP A 17 2.42 9.04 7.70
CA TRP A 17 3.00 9.39 6.39
C TRP A 17 4.54 9.35 6.39
N SER A 18 5.19 9.83 7.46
CA SER A 18 6.65 9.81 7.60
C SER A 18 7.23 8.38 7.57
N ASP A 19 6.50 7.40 8.10
CA ASP A 19 6.94 6.01 8.10
C ASP A 19 6.83 5.40 6.70
N PHE A 20 5.74 5.71 5.98
CA PHE A 20 5.56 5.33 4.59
C PHE A 20 6.67 5.89 3.71
N GLU A 21 6.98 7.18 3.86
CA GLU A 21 8.04 7.88 3.15
C GLU A 21 9.42 7.24 3.43
N THR A 22 9.74 7.05 4.71
CA THR A 22 10.99 6.41 5.15
C THR A 22 11.13 4.99 4.60
N LEU A 23 10.05 4.20 4.58
CA LEU A 23 10.06 2.86 4.02
C LEU A 23 10.33 2.87 2.51
N PHE A 24 9.70 3.79 1.77
CA PHE A 24 9.83 3.88 0.31
C PHE A 24 11.23 4.33 -0.11
N GLU A 25 11.81 5.25 0.65
CA GLU A 25 13.16 5.79 0.43
C GLU A 25 14.28 4.86 0.95
N SER A 26 13.93 3.83 1.72
CA SER A 26 14.90 2.84 2.19
C SER A 26 15.64 2.13 1.05
N LYS A 27 16.80 1.55 1.35
CA LYS A 27 17.63 0.84 0.36
C LYS A 27 16.85 -0.31 -0.29
N GLY A 28 16.69 -0.24 -1.61
CA GLY A 28 15.90 -1.21 -2.38
C GLY A 28 14.38 -1.01 -2.29
N GLY A 29 13.95 0.07 -1.62
CA GLY A 29 12.56 0.49 -1.54
C GLY A 29 12.01 1.00 -2.87
N PRO A 30 10.68 0.99 -3.04
CA PRO A 30 9.98 1.38 -4.27
C PRO A 30 9.94 2.91 -4.54
N HIS A 31 10.98 3.66 -4.13
CA HIS A 31 11.09 5.12 -4.30
C HIS A 31 10.94 5.61 -5.75
N TYR A 32 11.22 4.79 -6.76
CA TYR A 32 10.99 5.18 -8.15
C TYR A 32 9.50 5.17 -8.51
N CYS A 33 8.71 4.23 -7.99
CA CYS A 33 7.31 4.07 -8.40
C CYS A 33 6.32 4.78 -7.47
N TRP A 34 6.65 4.95 -6.17
CA TRP A 34 5.73 5.48 -5.14
C TRP A 34 4.35 4.80 -5.15
N CYS A 35 4.30 3.55 -5.60
CA CYS A 35 3.08 2.77 -5.82
C CYS A 35 2.05 3.42 -6.77
N MET A 36 2.50 4.30 -7.66
CA MET A 36 1.63 5.08 -8.53
C MET A 36 1.32 4.42 -9.89
N ALA A 37 2.04 3.34 -10.26
CA ALA A 37 1.90 2.69 -11.58
C ALA A 37 0.44 2.32 -11.93
N TRP A 38 -0.33 1.86 -10.95
CA TRP A 38 -1.73 1.47 -11.10
C TRP A 38 -2.72 2.53 -10.59
N ARG A 39 -2.24 3.67 -10.09
CA ARG A 39 -3.10 4.73 -9.52
C ARG A 39 -3.16 5.98 -10.37
N MET A 40 -2.16 6.20 -11.24
CA MET A 40 -2.09 7.44 -12.03
C MET A 40 -3.28 7.61 -12.97
N THR A 41 -3.93 8.76 -12.86
CA THR A 41 -4.91 9.27 -13.82
C THR A 41 -4.24 9.58 -15.16
N GLY A 42 -5.04 9.82 -16.20
CA GLY A 42 -4.52 10.27 -17.50
C GLY A 42 -3.75 11.59 -17.40
N GLU A 43 -4.17 12.49 -16.51
CA GLU A 43 -3.52 13.79 -16.30
C GLU A 43 -2.20 13.66 -15.54
N GLU A 44 -2.18 12.88 -14.45
CA GLU A 44 -0.96 12.63 -13.67
C GLU A 44 0.15 11.99 -14.53
N ARG A 45 -0.22 11.19 -15.54
CA ARG A 45 0.75 10.59 -16.48
C ARG A 45 1.47 11.62 -17.34
N LYS A 46 0.85 12.76 -17.66
CA LYS A 46 1.48 13.81 -18.45
C LYS A 46 2.65 14.46 -17.69
N ASN A 47 2.59 14.46 -16.36
CA ASN A 47 3.59 15.06 -15.46
C ASN A 47 4.31 14.00 -14.61
N ASN A 48 4.58 12.82 -15.18
CA ASN A 48 5.03 11.64 -14.46
C ASN A 48 6.52 11.65 -14.09
N THR A 49 6.90 12.42 -13.08
CA THR A 49 8.24 12.41 -12.46
C THR A 49 8.21 11.70 -11.11
N THR A 50 9.36 11.25 -10.60
CA THR A 50 9.45 10.63 -9.27
C THR A 50 8.93 11.55 -8.17
N GLU A 51 9.28 12.84 -8.20
CA GLU A 51 8.80 13.84 -7.24
C GLU A 51 7.27 13.99 -7.31
N ASN A 52 6.71 14.05 -8.52
CA ASN A 52 5.26 14.16 -8.69
C ASN A 52 4.53 12.89 -8.24
N ARG A 53 5.09 11.69 -8.46
CA ARG A 53 4.49 10.44 -7.95
C ARG A 53 4.34 10.47 -6.42
N LYS A 54 5.35 10.97 -5.71
CA LYS A 54 5.28 11.15 -4.24
C LYS A 54 4.19 12.15 -3.84
N LYS A 55 4.09 13.29 -4.54
CA LYS A 55 3.02 14.28 -4.32
C LYS A 55 1.63 13.68 -4.57
N PHE A 56 1.45 12.95 -5.66
CA PHE A 56 0.18 12.34 -6.04
C PHE A 56 -0.29 11.26 -5.05
N ILE A 57 0.62 10.41 -4.55
CA ILE A 57 0.24 9.42 -3.52
C ILE A 57 -0.06 10.11 -2.18
N LYS A 58 0.68 11.18 -1.82
CA LYS A 58 0.39 11.98 -0.62
C LYS A 58 -0.99 12.63 -0.67
N GLN A 59 -1.36 13.23 -1.81
CA GLN A 59 -2.69 13.82 -2.02
C GLN A 59 -3.82 12.81 -1.81
N ARG A 60 -3.62 11.54 -2.17
CA ARG A 60 -4.59 10.47 -1.92
C ARG A 60 -4.75 10.20 -0.42
N VAL A 61 -3.64 10.17 0.33
CA VAL A 61 -3.65 10.03 1.79
C VAL A 61 -4.39 11.20 2.45
N GLU A 62 -4.06 12.44 2.07
CA GLU A 62 -4.71 13.66 2.57
C GLU A 62 -6.20 13.71 2.20
N SER A 63 -6.58 13.12 1.06
CA SER A 63 -7.98 12.97 0.64
C SER A 63 -8.69 11.76 1.26
N LYS A 64 -8.06 11.08 2.23
CA LYS A 64 -8.57 9.88 2.92
C LYS A 64 -8.89 8.72 1.97
N ILE A 65 -8.29 8.70 0.79
CA ILE A 65 -8.40 7.57 -0.15
C ILE A 65 -7.48 6.47 0.39
N SER A 66 -8.03 5.28 0.62
CA SER A 66 -7.24 4.13 1.04
C SER A 66 -6.18 3.80 -0.02
N ILE A 67 -4.91 3.79 0.40
CA ILE A 67 -3.80 3.41 -0.48
C ILE A 67 -3.17 2.05 -0.11
N GLY A 68 -3.40 1.57 1.11
CA GLY A 68 -2.80 0.34 1.60
C GLY A 68 -2.45 0.36 3.08
N ILE A 69 -1.61 -0.60 3.46
CA ILE A 69 -1.20 -0.86 4.83
C ILE A 69 0.32 -0.97 4.96
N LEU A 70 0.83 -0.57 6.13
CA LEU A 70 2.20 -0.77 6.58
C LEU A 70 2.26 -1.92 7.59
N GLY A 71 3.35 -2.68 7.52
CA GLY A 71 3.73 -3.67 8.52
C GLY A 71 4.89 -3.17 9.36
N TYR A 72 4.70 -3.14 10.67
CA TYR A 72 5.65 -2.64 11.66
C TYR A 72 6.24 -3.78 12.46
N LEU A 73 7.55 -3.73 12.70
CA LEU A 73 8.19 -4.52 13.75
C LEU A 73 8.73 -3.54 14.79
N ASN A 74 8.18 -3.60 16.00
CA ASN A 74 8.34 -2.55 17.01
C ASN A 74 7.84 -1.20 16.46
N GLU A 75 8.70 -0.18 16.43
CA GLU A 75 8.40 1.17 15.92
C GLU A 75 8.78 1.36 14.44
N GLU A 76 9.42 0.38 13.81
CA GLU A 76 9.92 0.51 12.45
C GLU A 76 8.94 -0.06 11.42
N ALA A 77 8.57 0.74 10.41
CA ALA A 77 7.90 0.22 9.22
C ALA A 77 8.87 -0.61 8.37
N ILE A 78 8.56 -1.90 8.19
CA ILE A 78 9.40 -2.88 7.50
C ILE A 78 8.77 -3.45 6.23
N ALA A 79 7.46 -3.25 6.05
CA ALA A 79 6.68 -3.81 4.96
C ALA A 79 5.56 -2.87 4.49
N TRP A 80 5.21 -2.99 3.21
CA TRP A 80 4.15 -2.25 2.53
C TRP A 80 3.28 -3.22 1.74
N CYS A 81 1.97 -3.01 1.75
CA CYS A 81 1.03 -3.67 0.85
C CYS A 81 0.03 -2.65 0.32
N SER A 82 0.02 -2.46 -1.00
CA SER A 82 -0.98 -1.65 -1.69
C SER A 82 -2.25 -2.47 -1.84
N VAL A 83 -3.18 -2.26 -0.93
CA VAL A 83 -4.52 -2.86 -0.90
C VAL A 83 -5.54 -1.73 -0.80
N ALA A 84 -6.43 -1.63 -1.77
CA ALA A 84 -7.41 -0.56 -1.87
C ALA A 84 -8.62 -1.00 -2.70
N PRO A 85 -9.76 -0.28 -2.65
CA PRO A 85 -10.89 -0.55 -3.52
C PRO A 85 -10.48 -0.48 -5.00
N ARG A 86 -11.04 -1.36 -5.83
CA ARG A 86 -10.67 -1.54 -7.25
C ARG A 86 -10.81 -0.24 -8.04
N GLU A 87 -11.80 0.58 -7.72
CA GLU A 87 -12.10 1.87 -8.34
C GLU A 87 -11.05 2.95 -8.05
N THR A 88 -10.21 2.77 -7.02
CA THR A 88 -9.08 3.68 -6.74
C THR A 88 -7.88 3.44 -7.65
N TYR A 89 -7.93 2.40 -8.47
CA TYR A 89 -6.94 2.06 -9.48
C TYR A 89 -7.47 2.37 -10.88
N ARG A 90 -6.54 2.50 -11.84
CA ARG A 90 -6.90 2.33 -13.26
C ARG A 90 -7.45 0.91 -13.46
N SER A 91 -8.20 0.70 -14.55
CA SER A 91 -8.72 -0.64 -14.89
C SER A 91 -7.61 -1.71 -14.81
N LEU A 92 -7.85 -2.69 -13.95
CA LEU A 92 -7.00 -3.86 -13.72
C LEU A 92 -7.47 -5.08 -14.53
N GLY A 93 -8.56 -4.95 -15.31
CA GLY A 93 -9.30 -6.06 -15.89
C GLY A 93 -10.08 -6.86 -14.84
N GLY A 94 -10.52 -8.07 -15.23
CA GLY A 94 -11.30 -8.98 -14.39
C GLY A 94 -12.80 -8.93 -14.65
N ASP A 95 -13.57 -9.59 -13.80
CA ASP A 95 -15.04 -9.59 -13.87
C ASP A 95 -15.61 -8.27 -13.34
N GLU A 96 -16.21 -7.49 -14.23
CA GLU A 96 -16.80 -6.19 -13.91
C GLU A 96 -18.10 -6.33 -13.11
N ASN A 97 -18.73 -7.51 -13.08
CA ASN A 97 -19.96 -7.76 -12.32
C ASN A 97 -19.72 -7.95 -10.82
N LEU A 98 -18.46 -8.15 -10.39
CA LEU A 98 -18.13 -8.22 -8.97
C LEU A 98 -18.22 -6.83 -8.34
N GLU A 99 -19.05 -6.69 -7.32
CA GLU A 99 -19.17 -5.48 -6.51
C GLU A 99 -18.17 -5.49 -5.33
N SER A 100 -17.86 -4.31 -4.80
CA SER A 100 -16.97 -4.12 -3.63
C SER A 100 -15.61 -4.84 -3.69
N VAL A 101 -15.01 -4.90 -4.87
CA VAL A 101 -13.73 -5.59 -5.06
C VAL A 101 -12.59 -4.76 -4.48
N TRP A 102 -11.80 -5.37 -3.59
CA TRP A 102 -10.51 -4.83 -3.15
C TRP A 102 -9.36 -5.56 -3.84
N SER A 103 -8.36 -4.80 -4.28
CA SER A 103 -7.23 -5.33 -5.06
C SER A 103 -5.89 -5.06 -4.38
N ILE A 104 -5.04 -6.10 -4.38
CA ILE A 104 -3.61 -5.98 -4.06
C ILE A 104 -2.84 -5.80 -5.36
N VAL A 105 -2.15 -4.67 -5.54
CA VAL A 105 -1.40 -4.39 -6.79
C VAL A 105 0.12 -4.33 -6.61
N CYS A 106 0.59 -4.28 -5.36
CA CYS A 106 2.01 -4.19 -5.03
C CYS A 106 2.24 -4.55 -3.56
N PHE A 107 3.43 -5.07 -3.24
CA PHE A 107 3.93 -5.17 -1.88
C PHE A 107 5.45 -5.01 -1.87
N PHE A 108 6.01 -4.64 -0.72
CA PHE A 108 7.44 -4.52 -0.50
C PHE A 108 7.78 -4.94 0.93
N VAL A 109 8.94 -5.57 1.11
CA VAL A 109 9.51 -5.88 2.44
C VAL A 109 11.00 -5.57 2.37
N LYS A 110 11.49 -4.81 3.36
CA LYS A 110 12.91 -4.51 3.53
C LYS A 110 13.74 -5.80 3.51
N LYS A 111 14.90 -5.77 2.84
CA LYS A 111 15.68 -6.97 2.50
C LYS A 111 16.07 -7.77 3.75
N GLU A 112 16.45 -7.11 4.83
CA GLU A 112 16.84 -7.73 6.10
C GLU A 112 15.70 -8.52 6.78
N TYR A 113 14.44 -8.26 6.43
CA TYR A 113 13.25 -8.92 6.98
C TYR A 113 12.61 -9.94 6.03
N GLN A 114 13.16 -10.12 4.82
CA GLN A 114 12.70 -11.13 3.86
C GLN A 114 13.02 -12.56 4.34
N GLY A 115 12.31 -13.55 3.80
CA GLY A 115 12.48 -14.97 4.19
C GLY A 115 11.87 -15.34 5.56
N ARG A 116 11.27 -14.39 6.28
CA ARG A 116 10.71 -14.58 7.63
C ARG A 116 9.16 -14.63 7.65
N GLY A 117 8.53 -14.87 6.50
CA GLY A 117 7.06 -14.94 6.39
C GLY A 117 6.33 -13.59 6.44
N VAL A 118 7.05 -12.45 6.43
CA VAL A 118 6.45 -11.09 6.53
C VAL A 118 5.46 -10.81 5.40
N VAL A 119 5.78 -11.21 4.16
CA VAL A 119 4.88 -11.04 3.00
C VAL A 119 3.56 -11.77 3.22
N THR A 120 3.61 -13.01 3.72
CA THR A 120 2.41 -13.79 4.04
C THR A 120 1.59 -13.09 5.11
N THR A 121 2.23 -12.64 6.20
CA THR A 121 1.54 -11.92 7.28
C THR A 121 0.82 -10.67 6.76
N ILE A 122 1.48 -9.82 5.97
CA ILE A 122 0.86 -8.56 5.51
C ILE A 122 -0.27 -8.81 4.51
N ILE A 123 -0.13 -9.79 3.59
CA ILE A 123 -1.19 -10.14 2.63
C ILE A 123 -2.40 -10.77 3.33
N GLU A 124 -2.18 -11.61 4.34
CA GLU A 124 -3.29 -12.17 5.14
C GLU A 124 -4.06 -11.04 5.83
N ASN A 125 -3.37 -10.10 6.47
CA ASN A 125 -4.00 -8.96 7.15
C ASN A 125 -4.63 -7.94 6.18
N ALA A 126 -4.17 -7.87 4.92
CA ALA A 126 -4.79 -7.04 3.90
C ALA A 126 -6.27 -7.40 3.67
N LYS A 127 -6.62 -8.70 3.80
CA LYS A 127 -8.02 -9.17 3.74
C LYS A 127 -8.86 -8.64 4.89
N ASP A 128 -8.31 -8.70 6.11
CA ASP A 128 -9.01 -8.22 7.31
C ASP A 128 -9.17 -6.70 7.30
N TYR A 129 -8.16 -5.98 6.77
CA TYR A 129 -8.24 -4.54 6.54
C TYR A 129 -9.34 -4.19 5.54
N ALA A 130 -9.37 -4.84 4.37
CA ALA A 130 -10.39 -4.60 3.34
C ALA A 130 -11.81 -4.77 3.90
N LYS A 131 -12.07 -5.88 4.61
CA LYS A 131 -13.37 -6.13 5.25
C LYS A 131 -13.78 -5.04 6.24
N LYS A 132 -12.84 -4.55 7.06
CA LYS A 132 -13.13 -3.49 8.05
C LYS A 132 -13.43 -2.15 7.37
N MET A 133 -12.74 -1.83 6.28
CA MET A 133 -12.95 -0.58 5.56
C MET A 133 -14.28 -0.56 4.80
N GLU A 134 -14.69 -1.69 4.23
CA GLU A 134 -15.96 -1.82 3.53
C GLU A 134 -17.17 -1.61 4.46
N GLN A 135 -17.06 -2.01 5.72
CA GLN A 135 -18.12 -1.82 6.74
C GLN A 135 -18.29 -0.36 7.20
N ASN A 136 -17.38 0.53 6.82
CA ASN A 136 -17.40 1.96 7.19
C ASN A 136 -17.84 2.87 6.03
N ILE A 137 -18.32 2.30 4.92
CA ILE A 137 -18.83 3.01 3.74
C ILE A 137 -20.36 2.96 3.74
#